data_AF-A0A834AY13-F1
#
_entry.id   AF-A0A834AY13-F1
#
_cell.length_a   1.000
_cell.length_b   1.000
_cell.length_c   1.000
_cell.angle_alpha   90.00
_cell.angle_beta   90.00
_cell.angle_gamma   90.00
#
_symmetry.space_group_name_H-M   'P 1'
#
loop_
_entity.id
_entity.type
_entity.pdbx_description
1 polymer ?
#
loop_
_entity_poly.entity_id
_entity_poly.type
_entity_poly.pdbx_seq_one_letter_code
_entity_poly.pdbx_strand_id
1 'polypeptide(L)'
;MTPQEIAVSLRPGDKTTFQLQVRQVEDYPVDLYYLMDLSLSMKDDLDNIRSLGTKLAEEMRKLTSNFRLGFGSFVDKNISPFSYTAPRYQTNPCIGYKLFPNCVPSFGFRHLLPLTDRVDSFNEEVRKQRVSRNRDAPEGGFDAVLQAAVCKEKIGWRKDALHLLVFTTDDVPHIALDGKLGGLVQPHDGQCHLNEANEYTASSQMDYPSLALLGEKLAENNINLIFAVTKNHYMLYKNFTALIPGTTVEILHGDSKNIIQLIINAYNSIRSKVELSVWDQPEDLNLFFTATCQDGVSYPNQRKCEGLKIGDTASFEVSVEARSCPGKHTEQMFTLRPVGFRDSLEVRVTYNCKCGCSAGLEQDSPRCSGNGTYVCGLCECNPSYLGTRCECQEGENQSGYQNLCREAEGKPLCSGRGECSCSQCSCFESEFGKIYGPFCECDNFSCARNKGVLCSDLYEILKDKTACWEATWRTCVVPRSKPGSGNGAFLLPVLTAQISFSETPYATIQQ
;
A
#
# COMPACT_ATOMS: atom_id res chain seq x y z
N MET A 1 16.01 -2.94 13.78
CA MET A 1 16.31 -2.60 12.36
C MET A 1 17.49 -1.63 12.32
N THR A 2 18.35 -1.68 11.31
CA THR A 2 19.50 -0.76 11.18
C THR A 2 19.85 -0.46 9.72
N PRO A 3 20.14 0.80 9.35
CA PRO A 3 20.06 2.03 10.17
C PRO A 3 18.60 2.49 10.37
N GLN A 4 18.39 3.52 11.21
CA GLN A 4 17.07 4.13 11.49
C GLN A 4 16.84 5.43 10.73
N GLU A 5 17.91 6.09 10.27
CA GLU A 5 17.84 7.31 9.49
C GLU A 5 18.91 7.31 8.41
N ILE A 6 18.54 7.72 7.20
CA ILE A 6 19.45 7.91 6.07
C ILE A 6 19.09 9.23 5.37
N ALA A 7 20.12 9.97 4.98
CA ALA A 7 19.99 11.08 4.05
C ALA A 7 20.59 10.68 2.69
N VAL A 8 19.80 10.80 1.62
CA VAL A 8 20.25 10.61 0.24
C VAL A 8 20.15 11.91 -0.53
N SER A 9 21.15 12.16 -1.37
CA SER A 9 21.19 13.33 -2.23
C SER A 9 21.27 12.87 -3.69
N LEU A 10 20.26 13.23 -4.48
CA LEU A 10 20.07 12.71 -5.83
C LEU A 10 20.02 13.85 -6.85
N ARG A 11 20.61 13.63 -8.03
CA ARG A 11 20.30 14.42 -9.23
C ARG A 11 19.24 13.66 -10.05
N PRO A 12 18.45 14.34 -10.89
CA PRO A 12 17.54 13.66 -11.80
C PRO A 12 18.29 12.64 -12.67
N GLY A 13 17.78 11.41 -12.75
CA GLY A 13 18.40 10.28 -13.44
C GLY A 13 19.43 9.51 -12.60
N ASP A 14 19.95 10.09 -11.50
CA ASP A 14 20.90 9.39 -10.64
C ASP A 14 20.19 8.34 -9.77
N LYS A 15 20.89 7.22 -9.57
CA LYS A 15 20.50 6.13 -8.70
C LYS A 15 21.49 5.98 -7.56
N THR A 16 21.00 5.99 -6.33
CA THR A 16 21.80 5.71 -5.12
C THR A 16 21.24 4.50 -4.40
N THR A 17 22.12 3.71 -3.80
CA THR A 17 21.75 2.48 -3.12
C THR A 17 22.26 2.47 -1.70
N PHE A 18 21.42 1.99 -0.78
CA PHE A 18 21.80 1.76 0.62
C PHE A 18 21.35 0.38 1.08
N GLN A 19 22.00 -0.13 2.12
CA GLN A 19 21.65 -1.40 2.74
C GLN A 19 20.86 -1.19 4.01
N LEU A 20 19.87 -2.05 4.20
CA LEU A 20 18.98 -2.10 5.34
C LEU A 20 18.99 -3.52 5.92
N GLN A 21 19.26 -3.64 7.21
CA GLN A 21 19.28 -4.92 7.91
C GLN A 21 18.13 -5.02 8.92
N VAL A 22 17.43 -6.14 8.89
CA VAL A 22 16.34 -6.46 9.80
C VAL A 22 16.67 -7.79 10.49
N ARG A 23 16.79 -7.75 11.82
CA ARG A 23 17.12 -8.92 12.64
C ARG A 23 15.94 -9.33 13.50
N GLN A 24 15.70 -10.64 13.59
CA GLN A 24 14.72 -11.22 14.50
C GLN A 24 15.33 -11.28 15.91
N VAL A 25 14.94 -10.36 16.80
CA VAL A 25 15.47 -10.29 18.17
C VAL A 25 14.81 -11.35 19.06
N GLU A 26 15.59 -12.00 19.93
CA GLU A 26 15.05 -12.88 20.97
C GLU A 26 14.12 -12.12 21.92
N ASP A 27 13.12 -12.81 22.48
CA ASP A 27 12.26 -12.29 23.54
C ASP A 27 11.55 -10.94 23.25
N TYR A 28 11.00 -10.81 22.05
CA TYR A 28 10.26 -9.60 21.67
C TYR A 28 8.91 -9.52 22.44
N PRO A 29 8.51 -8.36 22.99
CA PRO A 29 7.24 -8.23 23.71
C PRO A 29 6.03 -8.51 22.83
N VAL A 30 5.00 -9.15 23.39
CA VAL A 30 3.78 -9.51 22.65
C VAL A 30 2.55 -8.99 23.39
N ASP A 31 1.70 -8.29 22.64
CA ASP A 31 0.36 -7.91 23.08
C ASP A 31 -0.64 -8.75 22.28
N LEU A 32 -1.49 -9.48 23.00
CA LEU A 32 -2.57 -10.26 22.40
C LEU A 32 -3.92 -9.72 22.86
N TYR A 33 -4.72 -9.25 21.92
CA TYR A 33 -6.09 -8.86 22.19
C TYR A 33 -7.03 -9.91 21.61
N TYR A 34 -7.79 -10.56 22.49
CA TYR A 34 -8.73 -11.62 22.11
C TYR A 34 -10.10 -11.01 21.86
N LEU A 35 -10.53 -11.02 20.61
CA LEU A 35 -11.78 -10.44 20.14
C LEU A 35 -12.77 -11.56 19.78
N MET A 36 -13.80 -11.72 20.62
CA MET A 36 -14.70 -12.85 20.57
C MET A 36 -16.11 -12.49 20.14
N ASP A 37 -16.62 -13.23 19.17
CA ASP A 37 -18.05 -13.29 18.87
C ASP A 37 -18.83 -13.88 20.05
N LEU A 38 -19.82 -13.15 20.55
CA LEU A 38 -20.72 -13.57 21.62
C LEU A 38 -22.16 -13.75 21.13
N SER A 39 -22.36 -14.08 19.86
CA SER A 39 -23.60 -14.62 19.32
C SER A 39 -24.00 -15.92 20.04
N LEU A 40 -25.21 -16.39 19.78
CA LEU A 40 -25.77 -17.51 20.53
C LEU A 40 -25.05 -18.84 20.23
N SER A 41 -24.50 -18.99 19.03
CA SER A 41 -23.75 -20.18 18.61
C SER A 41 -22.45 -20.35 19.39
N MET A 42 -21.77 -19.25 19.74
CA MET A 42 -20.48 -19.23 20.44
C MET A 42 -20.55 -19.55 21.95
N LYS A 43 -21.66 -20.12 22.42
CA LYS A 43 -21.90 -20.36 23.86
C LYS A 43 -20.96 -21.41 24.44
N ASP A 44 -20.75 -22.51 23.73
CA ASP A 44 -19.85 -23.58 24.14
C ASP A 44 -18.38 -23.15 24.03
N ASP A 45 -18.02 -22.36 23.03
CA ASP A 45 -16.70 -21.71 22.95
C ASP A 45 -16.43 -20.84 24.18
N LEU A 46 -17.42 -20.04 24.63
CA LEU A 46 -17.27 -19.21 25.82
C LEU A 46 -17.00 -20.05 27.07
N ASP A 47 -17.66 -21.21 27.20
CA ASP A 47 -17.43 -22.12 28.32
C ASP A 47 -16.02 -22.75 28.28
N ASN A 48 -15.48 -23.04 27.09
CA ASN A 48 -14.11 -23.53 26.93
C ASN A 48 -13.06 -22.44 27.23
N ILE A 49 -13.27 -21.21 26.75
CA ILE A 49 -12.32 -20.10 26.92
C ILE A 49 -12.17 -19.66 28.38
N ARG A 50 -13.18 -19.87 29.23
CA ARG A 50 -13.10 -19.63 30.69
C ARG A 50 -11.96 -20.37 31.40
N SER A 51 -11.49 -21.47 30.81
CA SER A 51 -10.37 -22.27 31.34
C SER A 51 -9.04 -22.03 30.60
N LEU A 52 -9.07 -21.21 29.55
CA LEU A 52 -7.99 -21.12 28.57
C LEU A 52 -6.99 -20.01 28.87
N GLY A 53 -7.41 -18.91 29.52
CA GLY A 53 -6.56 -17.72 29.69
C GLY A 53 -5.23 -18.02 30.42
N THR A 54 -5.28 -18.82 31.49
CA THR A 54 -4.07 -19.28 32.21
C THR A 54 -3.17 -20.13 31.32
N LYS A 55 -3.74 -21.12 30.62
CA LYS A 55 -2.98 -22.01 29.74
C LYS A 55 -2.36 -21.26 28.55
N LEU A 56 -3.10 -20.31 27.96
CA LEU A 56 -2.60 -19.47 26.88
C LEU A 56 -1.41 -18.64 27.36
N ALA A 57 -1.52 -17.99 28.51
CA ALA A 57 -0.42 -17.20 29.05
C ALA A 57 0.79 -18.06 29.42
N GLU A 58 0.59 -19.26 29.94
CA GLU A 58 1.68 -20.22 30.21
C GLU A 58 2.43 -20.62 28.94
N GLU A 59 1.71 -20.93 27.84
CA GLU A 59 2.34 -21.27 26.57
C GLU A 59 3.02 -20.05 25.92
N MET A 60 2.39 -18.87 25.96
CA MET A 60 2.98 -17.64 25.43
C MET A 60 4.22 -17.21 26.23
N ARG A 61 4.26 -17.44 27.55
CA ARG A 61 5.43 -17.17 28.39
C ARG A 61 6.66 -18.01 28.03
N LYS A 62 6.49 -19.14 27.35
CA LYS A 62 7.62 -19.93 26.81
C LYS A 62 8.25 -19.27 25.58
N LEU A 63 7.52 -18.38 24.89
CA LEU A 63 7.95 -17.70 23.67
C LEU A 63 8.44 -16.28 23.95
N THR A 64 7.83 -15.60 24.92
CA THR A 64 8.18 -14.24 25.34
C THR A 64 7.98 -14.06 26.85
N SER A 65 8.97 -13.49 27.53
CA SER A 65 8.89 -13.11 28.93
C SER A 65 7.92 -11.95 29.17
N ASN A 66 7.60 -11.18 28.12
CA ASN A 66 6.88 -9.93 28.22
C ASN A 66 5.56 -9.95 27.44
N PHE A 67 4.60 -10.70 27.98
CA PHE A 67 3.28 -10.94 27.39
C PHE A 67 2.17 -10.16 28.08
N ARG A 68 1.27 -9.52 27.30
CA ARG A 68 0.01 -8.94 27.79
C ARG A 68 -1.18 -9.52 27.05
N LEU A 69 -2.28 -9.69 27.78
CA LEU A 69 -3.54 -10.23 27.28
C LEU A 69 -4.67 -9.25 27.54
N GLY A 70 -5.51 -9.02 26.54
CA GLY A 70 -6.71 -8.20 26.59
C GLY A 70 -7.91 -8.94 26.02
N PHE A 71 -9.11 -8.43 26.27
CA PHE A 71 -10.36 -9.08 25.85
C PHE A 71 -11.41 -8.06 25.40
N GLY A 72 -12.10 -8.39 24.31
CA GLY A 72 -13.27 -7.67 23.83
C GLY A 72 -14.26 -8.63 23.20
N SER A 73 -15.50 -8.16 23.06
CA SER A 73 -16.57 -8.94 22.46
C SER A 73 -17.41 -8.15 21.49
N PHE A 74 -18.02 -8.85 20.56
CA PHE A 74 -18.95 -8.28 19.59
C PHE A 74 -20.11 -9.23 19.32
N VAL A 75 -21.17 -8.67 18.74
CA VAL A 75 -22.28 -9.42 18.14
C VAL A 75 -22.59 -8.71 16.83
N ASP A 76 -23.54 -7.78 16.84
CA ASP A 76 -23.86 -6.96 15.69
C ASP A 76 -24.57 -5.66 16.10
N LYS A 77 -24.76 -4.76 15.14
CA LYS A 77 -25.45 -3.49 15.33
C LYS A 77 -26.84 -3.74 15.92
N ASN A 78 -27.10 -3.16 17.10
CA ASN A 78 -28.37 -3.31 17.81
C ASN A 78 -29.49 -2.43 17.22
N ILE A 79 -29.75 -2.59 15.93
CA ILE A 79 -30.83 -1.95 15.17
C ILE A 79 -31.55 -2.98 14.29
N SER A 80 -32.73 -2.63 13.78
CA SER A 80 -33.39 -3.44 12.75
C SER A 80 -32.71 -3.22 11.40
N PRO A 81 -32.53 -4.25 10.54
CA PRO A 81 -33.05 -5.62 10.66
C PRO A 81 -32.12 -6.62 11.38
N PHE A 82 -30.91 -6.22 11.76
CA PHE A 82 -29.85 -7.10 12.26
C PHE A 82 -30.15 -7.71 13.64
N SER A 83 -30.92 -6.99 14.46
CA SER A 83 -31.27 -7.38 15.82
C SER A 83 -32.77 -7.36 16.10
N TYR A 84 -33.18 -8.03 17.19
CA TYR A 84 -34.56 -8.03 17.67
C TYR A 84 -34.89 -6.75 18.46
N THR A 85 -35.42 -5.72 17.79
CA THR A 85 -35.70 -4.41 18.41
C THR A 85 -37.09 -4.25 19.01
N ALA A 86 -38.01 -5.20 18.79
CA ALA A 86 -39.36 -5.13 19.35
C ALA A 86 -39.32 -5.14 20.90
N PRO A 87 -40.23 -4.44 21.60
CA PRO A 87 -40.18 -4.29 23.07
C PRO A 87 -40.07 -5.61 23.84
N ARG A 88 -40.67 -6.69 23.30
CA ARG A 88 -40.59 -8.04 23.87
C ARG A 88 -39.15 -8.55 24.00
N TYR A 89 -38.23 -8.16 23.13
CA TYR A 89 -36.87 -8.71 23.02
C TYR A 89 -35.78 -7.78 23.57
N GLN A 90 -36.12 -6.55 23.97
CA GLN A 90 -35.14 -5.53 24.38
C GLN A 90 -34.24 -5.97 25.55
N THR A 91 -34.78 -6.72 26.51
CA THR A 91 -34.03 -7.20 27.68
C THR A 91 -33.49 -8.62 27.50
N ASN A 92 -34.05 -9.39 26.58
CA ASN A 92 -33.67 -10.78 26.32
C ASN A 92 -34.08 -11.19 24.89
N PRO A 93 -33.17 -11.13 23.90
CA PRO A 93 -33.47 -11.50 22.51
C PRO A 93 -33.70 -13.02 22.32
N CYS A 94 -33.42 -13.83 23.35
CA CYS A 94 -33.62 -15.28 23.31
C CYS A 94 -35.01 -15.73 23.78
N ILE A 95 -35.92 -14.80 24.07
CA ILE A 95 -37.31 -15.14 24.41
C ILE A 95 -37.93 -16.02 23.30
N GLY A 96 -38.42 -17.19 23.68
CA GLY A 96 -39.00 -18.18 22.75
C GLY A 96 -38.02 -19.19 22.17
N TYR A 97 -36.72 -19.05 22.42
CA TYR A 97 -35.71 -20.03 22.02
C TYR A 97 -35.54 -21.09 23.13
N LYS A 98 -36.06 -22.30 22.91
CA LYS A 98 -36.19 -23.33 23.97
C LYS A 98 -34.87 -23.82 24.56
N LEU A 99 -33.84 -23.98 23.72
CA LEU A 99 -32.53 -24.50 24.14
C LEU A 99 -31.75 -23.50 24.99
N PHE A 100 -31.93 -22.19 24.75
CA PHE A 100 -31.24 -21.12 25.45
C PHE A 100 -32.23 -20.00 25.78
N PRO A 101 -32.95 -20.07 26.91
CA PRO A 101 -34.05 -19.15 27.19
C PRO A 101 -33.59 -17.74 27.60
N ASN A 102 -32.32 -17.55 27.98
CA ASN A 102 -31.81 -16.33 28.57
C ASN A 102 -30.46 -15.90 27.97
N CYS A 103 -30.43 -14.75 27.31
CA CYS A 103 -29.21 -14.08 26.83
C CYS A 103 -29.26 -12.57 27.12
N VAL A 104 -28.13 -11.89 26.93
CA VAL A 104 -28.05 -10.43 27.12
C VAL A 104 -28.60 -9.68 25.89
N PRO A 105 -28.98 -8.40 26.02
CA PRO A 105 -29.35 -7.57 24.87
C PRO A 105 -28.23 -7.51 23.83
N SER A 106 -28.60 -7.37 22.55
CA SER A 106 -27.63 -7.21 21.46
C SER A 106 -26.80 -5.94 21.60
N PHE A 107 -25.56 -5.99 21.13
CA PHE A 107 -24.59 -4.91 21.19
C PHE A 107 -23.60 -5.03 20.04
N GLY A 108 -23.08 -3.91 19.55
CA GLY A 108 -22.07 -3.91 18.48
C GLY A 108 -20.71 -4.41 18.95
N PHE A 109 -19.96 -3.57 19.67
CA PHE A 109 -18.65 -3.91 20.23
C PHE A 109 -18.52 -3.42 21.67
N ARG A 110 -17.92 -4.25 22.51
CA ARG A 110 -17.56 -3.97 23.90
C ARG A 110 -16.10 -4.28 24.16
N HIS A 111 -15.37 -3.28 24.63
CA HIS A 111 -14.04 -3.47 25.18
C HIS A 111 -14.17 -3.83 26.68
N LEU A 112 -13.64 -4.98 27.08
CA LEU A 112 -13.89 -5.55 28.41
C LEU A 112 -12.65 -5.54 29.30
N LEU A 113 -11.48 -5.90 28.74
CA LEU A 113 -10.23 -5.94 29.47
C LEU A 113 -9.11 -5.26 28.66
N PRO A 114 -8.57 -4.13 29.15
CA PRO A 114 -7.34 -3.54 28.63
C PRO A 114 -6.17 -4.53 28.68
N LEU A 115 -5.23 -4.40 27.75
CA LEU A 115 -4.03 -5.22 27.70
C LEU A 115 -3.27 -5.15 29.04
N THR A 116 -3.21 -6.29 29.74
CA THR A 116 -2.63 -6.42 31.08
C THR A 116 -1.73 -7.66 31.14
N ASP A 117 -0.72 -7.62 32.01
CA ASP A 117 0.15 -8.76 32.36
C ASP A 117 -0.50 -9.71 33.39
N ARG A 118 -1.56 -9.24 34.06
CA ARG A 118 -2.38 -10.01 35.01
C ARG A 118 -3.35 -10.95 34.30
N VAL A 119 -2.89 -12.18 34.08
CA VAL A 119 -3.66 -13.25 33.41
C VAL A 119 -4.96 -13.59 34.12
N ASP A 120 -4.99 -13.54 35.45
CA ASP A 120 -6.20 -13.87 36.22
C ASP A 120 -7.36 -12.93 35.92
N SER A 121 -7.08 -11.66 35.61
CA SER A 121 -8.08 -10.67 35.22
C SER A 121 -8.82 -11.08 33.93
N PHE A 122 -8.14 -11.74 33.00
CA PHE A 122 -8.78 -12.30 31.80
C PHE A 122 -9.82 -13.36 32.16
N ASN A 123 -9.43 -14.33 32.98
CA ASN A 123 -10.35 -15.39 33.39
C ASN A 123 -11.55 -14.85 34.17
N GLU A 124 -11.34 -13.84 35.01
CA GLU A 124 -12.42 -13.15 35.73
C GLU A 124 -13.38 -12.44 34.77
N GLU A 125 -12.88 -11.70 33.79
CA GLU A 125 -13.73 -10.98 32.83
C GLU A 125 -14.50 -11.93 31.89
N VAL A 126 -13.87 -13.00 31.40
CA VAL A 126 -14.53 -14.00 30.55
C VAL A 126 -15.65 -14.72 31.31
N ARG A 127 -15.48 -15.01 32.60
CA ARG A 127 -16.52 -15.65 33.43
C ARG A 127 -17.77 -14.79 33.58
N LYS A 128 -17.62 -13.46 33.59
CA LYS A 128 -18.75 -12.51 33.69
C LYS A 128 -19.56 -12.42 32.40
N GLN A 129 -18.97 -12.83 31.27
CA GLN A 129 -19.65 -12.70 29.98
C GLN A 129 -20.76 -13.72 29.78
N ARG A 130 -21.71 -13.31 28.95
CA ARG A 130 -22.86 -14.10 28.51
C ARG A 130 -23.09 -13.81 27.04
N VAL A 131 -23.49 -14.84 26.31
CA VAL A 131 -23.90 -14.71 24.91
C VAL A 131 -25.16 -13.86 24.75
N SER A 132 -25.31 -13.31 23.56
CA SER A 132 -26.42 -12.53 23.04
C SER A 132 -27.09 -13.28 21.88
N ARG A 133 -27.94 -12.58 21.10
CA ARG A 133 -28.56 -13.12 19.89
C ARG A 133 -28.91 -12.00 18.90
N ASN A 134 -28.35 -12.09 17.71
CA ASN A 134 -28.70 -11.40 16.46
C ASN A 134 -29.79 -12.17 15.68
N ARG A 135 -30.28 -11.58 14.59
CA ARG A 135 -31.43 -12.09 13.82
C ARG A 135 -31.00 -12.77 12.52
N ASP A 136 -30.12 -12.13 11.78
CA ASP A 136 -29.47 -12.66 10.59
C ASP A 136 -28.17 -13.38 10.94
N ALA A 137 -27.56 -14.02 9.93
CA ALA A 137 -26.34 -14.80 10.11
C ALA A 137 -25.07 -13.94 10.14
N PRO A 138 -24.91 -12.89 9.29
CA PRO A 138 -23.71 -12.08 9.36
C PRO A 138 -23.59 -11.32 10.69
N GLU A 139 -22.36 -11.13 11.15
CA GLU A 139 -22.04 -10.47 12.43
C GLU A 139 -21.28 -9.16 12.20
N GLY A 140 -21.33 -8.26 13.17
CA GLY A 140 -20.68 -6.94 13.14
C GLY A 140 -19.19 -6.96 13.50
N GLY A 141 -18.49 -8.06 13.24
CA GLY A 141 -17.11 -8.26 13.69
C GLY A 141 -16.09 -7.25 13.18
N PHE A 142 -16.30 -6.69 11.98
CA PHE A 142 -15.36 -5.69 11.43
C PHE A 142 -15.44 -4.31 12.10
N ASP A 143 -16.60 -3.91 12.66
CA ASP A 143 -16.67 -2.74 13.54
C ASP A 143 -15.73 -2.95 14.74
N ALA A 144 -15.80 -4.14 15.34
CA ALA A 144 -15.03 -4.48 16.52
C ALA A 144 -13.51 -4.56 16.25
N VAL A 145 -13.12 -5.15 15.11
CA VAL A 145 -11.71 -5.17 14.65
C VAL A 145 -11.18 -3.75 14.49
N LEU A 146 -11.95 -2.88 13.81
CA LEU A 146 -11.52 -1.50 13.58
C LEU A 146 -11.40 -0.72 14.89
N GLN A 147 -12.43 -0.78 15.76
CA GLN A 147 -12.40 -0.09 17.05
C GLN A 147 -11.24 -0.59 17.93
N ALA A 148 -10.98 -1.91 17.97
CA ALA A 148 -9.83 -2.46 18.66
C ALA A 148 -8.48 -1.98 18.08
N ALA A 149 -8.43 -1.65 16.79
CA ALA A 149 -7.24 -1.15 16.15
C ALA A 149 -6.96 0.34 16.42
N VAL A 150 -7.99 1.18 16.33
CA VAL A 150 -7.84 2.64 16.40
C VAL A 150 -7.91 3.20 17.81
N CYS A 151 -8.59 2.53 18.76
CA CYS A 151 -8.71 2.95 20.15
C CYS A 151 -7.47 2.62 21.00
N LYS A 152 -6.28 3.02 20.54
CA LYS A 152 -4.97 2.64 21.11
C LYS A 152 -4.88 2.78 22.63
N GLU A 153 -5.32 3.91 23.16
CA GLU A 153 -5.19 4.24 24.58
C GLU A 153 -6.11 3.39 25.46
N LYS A 154 -7.35 3.12 25.00
CA LYS A 154 -8.32 2.29 25.72
C LYS A 154 -7.91 0.82 25.70
N ILE A 155 -7.52 0.31 24.52
CA ILE A 155 -7.08 -1.09 24.38
C ILE A 155 -5.74 -1.31 25.10
N GLY A 156 -4.83 -0.33 25.04
CA GLY A 156 -3.54 -0.35 25.72
C GLY A 156 -2.40 -0.96 24.91
N TRP A 157 -2.44 -0.86 23.57
CA TRP A 157 -1.36 -1.35 22.70
C TRP A 157 -0.04 -0.66 23.05
N ARG A 158 1.00 -1.43 23.39
CA ARG A 158 2.33 -0.88 23.65
C ARG A 158 2.95 -0.41 22.36
N LYS A 159 3.79 0.63 22.41
CA LYS A 159 4.51 1.06 21.20
C LYS A 159 5.50 -0.03 20.74
N ASP A 160 6.24 -0.64 21.67
CA ASP A 160 7.32 -1.60 21.39
C ASP A 160 6.89 -3.07 21.58
N ALA A 161 5.78 -3.49 20.96
CA ALA A 161 5.32 -4.88 21.03
C ALA A 161 4.80 -5.37 19.69
N LEU A 162 4.76 -6.70 19.53
CA LEU A 162 4.04 -7.34 18.44
C LEU A 162 2.56 -7.35 18.81
N HIS A 163 1.73 -6.72 17.98
CA HIS A 163 0.29 -6.67 18.20
C HIS A 163 -0.40 -7.82 17.47
N LEU A 164 -0.98 -8.73 18.23
CA LEU A 164 -1.79 -9.84 17.73
C LEU A 164 -3.24 -9.58 18.10
N LEU A 165 -4.09 -9.39 17.09
CA LEU A 165 -5.53 -9.30 17.26
C LEU A 165 -6.15 -10.62 16.82
N VAL A 166 -6.62 -11.41 17.78
CA VAL A 166 -7.24 -12.71 17.50
C VAL A 166 -8.74 -12.50 17.36
N PHE A 167 -9.27 -12.72 16.16
CA PHE A 167 -10.68 -12.60 15.84
C PHE A 167 -11.30 -13.99 15.75
N THR A 168 -12.23 -14.30 16.67
CA THR A 168 -12.89 -15.60 16.74
C THR A 168 -14.38 -15.48 16.45
N THR A 169 -14.86 -16.18 15.43
CA THR A 169 -16.30 -16.26 15.07
C THR A 169 -16.55 -17.56 14.33
N ASP A 170 -17.80 -18.02 14.36
CA ASP A 170 -18.26 -19.15 13.61
C ASP A 170 -19.14 -18.80 12.40
N ASP A 171 -19.31 -17.50 12.08
CA ASP A 171 -20.13 -17.01 10.97
C ASP A 171 -19.41 -15.97 10.07
N VAL A 172 -20.13 -15.44 9.07
CA VAL A 172 -19.65 -14.44 8.11
C VAL A 172 -19.72 -13.02 8.70
N PRO A 173 -18.87 -12.08 8.27
CA PRO A 173 -18.97 -10.70 8.73
C PRO A 173 -19.88 -9.89 7.81
N HIS A 174 -20.56 -8.89 8.37
CA HIS A 174 -21.08 -7.77 7.59
C HIS A 174 -19.94 -6.92 7.02
N ILE A 175 -20.16 -6.37 5.83
CA ILE A 175 -19.21 -5.48 5.13
C ILE A 175 -19.83 -4.10 4.89
N ALA A 176 -18.99 -3.12 4.55
CA ALA A 176 -19.46 -1.80 4.12
C ALA A 176 -20.58 -1.91 3.08
N LEU A 177 -21.57 -1.03 3.20
CA LEU A 177 -22.84 -0.93 2.49
C LEU A 177 -23.96 -1.86 2.99
N ASP A 178 -23.68 -2.87 3.81
CA ASP A 178 -24.74 -3.70 4.42
C ASP A 178 -25.58 -2.89 5.41
N GLY A 179 -24.98 -1.92 6.11
CA GLY A 179 -25.66 -1.05 7.07
C GLY A 179 -26.79 -0.23 6.43
N LYS A 180 -26.78 -0.06 5.11
CA LYS A 180 -27.87 0.59 4.35
C LYS A 180 -29.23 -0.07 4.60
N LEU A 181 -29.26 -1.39 4.82
CA LEU A 181 -30.50 -2.12 5.15
C LEU A 181 -31.09 -1.69 6.50
N GLY A 182 -30.25 -1.27 7.44
CA GLY A 182 -30.65 -0.68 8.72
C GLY A 182 -30.79 0.85 8.71
N GLY A 183 -30.70 1.48 7.53
CA GLY A 183 -30.75 2.94 7.40
C GLY A 183 -29.44 3.66 7.71
N LEU A 184 -28.33 2.94 7.86
CA LEU A 184 -27.01 3.50 8.12
C LEU A 184 -26.33 3.81 6.78
N VAL A 185 -26.34 5.08 6.40
CA VAL A 185 -25.78 5.56 5.12
C VAL A 185 -24.50 6.37 5.29
N GLN A 186 -24.11 6.66 6.54
CA GLN A 186 -22.87 7.33 6.85
C GLN A 186 -21.72 6.33 6.78
N PRO A 187 -20.72 6.51 5.89
CA PRO A 187 -19.55 5.65 5.85
C PRO A 187 -18.79 5.67 7.18
N HIS A 188 -18.15 4.55 7.51
CA HIS A 188 -17.28 4.46 8.69
C HIS A 188 -16.09 5.43 8.55
N ASP A 189 -15.82 6.24 9.57
CA ASP A 189 -14.82 7.32 9.54
C ASP A 189 -13.38 6.90 9.90
N GLY A 190 -13.22 5.70 10.47
CA GLY A 190 -11.92 5.15 10.83
C GLY A 190 -11.38 5.68 12.16
N GLN A 191 -12.23 6.28 12.99
CA GLN A 191 -11.87 6.87 14.28
C GLN A 191 -12.37 6.03 15.47
N CYS A 192 -11.84 6.31 16.66
CA CYS A 192 -12.25 5.67 17.90
C CYS A 192 -13.53 6.29 18.46
N HIS A 193 -14.54 5.45 18.74
CA HIS A 193 -15.84 5.87 19.28
C HIS A 193 -16.29 4.99 20.47
N LEU A 194 -15.34 4.66 21.35
CA LEU A 194 -15.65 4.00 22.61
C LEU A 194 -15.99 5.02 23.70
N ASN A 195 -17.16 4.88 24.33
CA ASN A 195 -17.54 5.72 25.46
C ASN A 195 -16.80 5.33 26.77
N GLU A 196 -17.10 6.03 27.86
CA GLU A 196 -16.54 5.73 29.20
C GLU A 196 -16.91 4.33 29.72
N ALA A 197 -18.04 3.77 29.27
CA ALA A 197 -18.45 2.40 29.56
C ALA A 197 -17.79 1.36 28.62
N ASN A 198 -16.85 1.78 27.78
CA ASN A 198 -16.13 0.95 26.82
C ASN A 198 -17.02 0.25 25.79
N GLU A 199 -18.16 0.87 25.44
CA GLU A 199 -19.04 0.43 24.37
C GLU A 199 -18.89 1.31 23.13
N TYR A 200 -19.02 0.69 21.95
CA TYR A 200 -18.98 1.40 20.67
C TYR A 200 -20.28 2.16 20.39
N THR A 201 -20.25 3.48 20.55
CA THR A 201 -21.45 4.33 20.49
C THR A 201 -21.92 4.66 19.08
N ALA A 202 -21.02 4.60 18.09
CA ALA A 202 -21.38 4.89 16.70
C ALA A 202 -21.91 3.68 15.93
N SER A 203 -22.08 2.53 16.60
CA SER A 203 -22.62 1.28 16.01
C SER A 203 -23.97 1.49 15.31
N SER A 204 -24.83 2.35 15.85
CA SER A 204 -26.14 2.69 15.28
C SER A 204 -26.15 3.99 14.46
N GLN A 205 -24.99 4.53 14.11
CA GLN A 205 -24.84 5.81 13.40
C GLN A 205 -24.07 5.64 12.09
N MET A 206 -23.02 4.82 12.10
CA MET A 206 -22.15 4.56 10.96
C MET A 206 -22.33 3.15 10.41
N ASP A 207 -22.12 3.01 9.11
CA ASP A 207 -22.04 1.74 8.40
C ASP A 207 -20.83 0.90 8.87
N TYR A 208 -20.76 -0.36 8.45
CA TYR A 208 -19.59 -1.20 8.66
C TYR A 208 -18.39 -0.67 7.88
N PRO A 209 -17.15 -0.92 8.33
CA PRO A 209 -15.97 -0.50 7.60
C PRO A 209 -15.71 -1.33 6.34
N SER A 210 -15.10 -0.68 5.34
CA SER A 210 -14.66 -1.38 4.13
C SER A 210 -13.38 -2.17 4.39
N LEU A 211 -13.11 -3.20 3.59
CA LEU A 211 -11.88 -3.99 3.70
C LEU A 211 -10.61 -3.14 3.53
N ALA A 212 -10.68 -2.11 2.67
CA ALA A 212 -9.58 -1.17 2.45
C ALA A 212 -9.30 -0.32 3.69
N LEU A 213 -10.36 0.22 4.32
CA LEU A 213 -10.23 0.98 5.58
C LEU A 213 -9.70 0.10 6.71
N LEU A 214 -10.15 -1.16 6.81
CA LEU A 214 -9.61 -2.15 7.74
C LEU A 214 -8.10 -2.34 7.51
N GLY A 215 -7.70 -2.61 6.27
CA GLY A 215 -6.28 -2.81 5.92
C GLY A 215 -5.42 -1.60 6.21
N GLU A 216 -5.90 -0.40 5.90
CA GLU A 216 -5.22 0.85 6.23
C GLU A 216 -5.01 0.99 7.74
N LYS A 217 -6.07 0.86 8.55
CA LYS A 217 -5.97 1.05 10.01
C LYS A 217 -5.23 -0.07 10.72
N LEU A 218 -5.29 -1.31 10.24
CA LEU A 218 -4.45 -2.39 10.77
C LEU A 218 -2.96 -2.13 10.49
N ALA A 219 -2.62 -1.70 9.27
CA ALA A 219 -1.25 -1.39 8.88
C ALA A 219 -0.70 -0.15 9.61
N GLU A 220 -1.49 0.93 9.69
CA GLU A 220 -1.13 2.17 10.39
C GLU A 220 -0.85 1.92 11.88
N ASN A 221 -1.59 0.99 12.49
CA ASN A 221 -1.49 0.64 13.91
C ASN A 221 -0.60 -0.59 14.17
N ASN A 222 0.05 -1.13 13.14
CA ASN A 222 0.93 -2.29 13.18
C ASN A 222 0.28 -3.52 13.85
N ILE A 223 -0.97 -3.83 13.50
CA ILE A 223 -1.76 -4.92 14.08
C ILE A 223 -1.82 -6.09 13.10
N ASN A 224 -1.45 -7.27 13.58
CA ASN A 224 -1.57 -8.51 12.84
C ASN A 224 -2.89 -9.18 13.24
N LEU A 225 -3.82 -9.25 12.28
CA LEU A 225 -5.13 -9.84 12.50
C LEU A 225 -5.11 -11.33 12.18
N ILE A 226 -5.52 -12.15 13.16
CA ILE A 226 -5.62 -13.60 13.04
C ILE A 226 -7.11 -13.95 13.00
N PHE A 227 -7.59 -14.38 11.84
CA PHE A 227 -8.93 -14.96 11.69
C PHE A 227 -8.91 -16.41 12.18
N ALA A 228 -9.43 -16.67 13.37
CA ALA A 228 -9.66 -18.00 13.88
C ALA A 228 -11.14 -18.34 13.71
N VAL A 229 -11.45 -19.05 12.61
CA VAL A 229 -12.82 -19.25 12.15
C VAL A 229 -13.14 -20.72 11.93
N THR A 230 -14.40 -21.10 12.06
CA THR A 230 -14.81 -22.49 11.83
C THR A 230 -14.53 -22.94 10.39
N LYS A 231 -14.36 -24.25 10.20
CA LYS A 231 -13.99 -24.86 8.91
C LYS A 231 -14.89 -24.43 7.75
N ASN A 232 -16.18 -24.22 8.00
CA ASN A 232 -17.15 -23.85 6.97
C ASN A 232 -16.90 -22.45 6.40
N HIS A 233 -16.31 -21.55 7.19
CA HIS A 233 -16.05 -20.16 6.79
C HIS A 233 -14.59 -19.91 6.39
N TYR A 234 -13.69 -20.89 6.57
CA TYR A 234 -12.27 -20.76 6.28
C TYR A 234 -11.96 -20.17 4.90
N MET A 235 -12.63 -20.64 3.84
CA MET A 235 -12.36 -20.17 2.47
C MET A 235 -12.76 -18.71 2.26
N LEU A 236 -13.81 -18.23 2.94
CA LEU A 236 -14.22 -16.82 2.87
C LEU A 236 -13.13 -15.93 3.50
N TYR A 237 -12.74 -16.22 4.73
CA TYR A 237 -11.73 -15.43 5.43
C TYR A 237 -10.35 -15.54 4.78
N LYS A 238 -10.02 -16.68 4.18
CA LYS A 238 -8.82 -16.83 3.34
C LYS A 238 -8.81 -15.86 2.16
N ASN A 239 -9.95 -15.63 1.52
CA ASN A 239 -10.03 -14.64 0.45
C ASN A 239 -9.84 -13.22 0.98
N PHE A 240 -10.29 -12.90 2.20
CA PHE A 240 -9.99 -11.61 2.83
C PHE A 240 -8.50 -11.42 3.10
N THR A 241 -7.77 -12.48 3.46
CA THR A 241 -6.31 -12.37 3.67
C THR A 241 -5.52 -11.96 2.43
N ALA A 242 -6.08 -12.18 1.23
CA ALA A 242 -5.46 -11.72 -0.02
C ALA A 242 -5.64 -10.20 -0.25
N LEU A 243 -6.61 -9.58 0.43
CA LEU A 243 -6.98 -8.17 0.30
C LEU A 243 -6.46 -7.32 1.46
N ILE A 244 -6.25 -7.92 2.63
CA ILE A 244 -5.80 -7.24 3.86
C ILE A 244 -4.40 -7.74 4.21
N PRO A 245 -3.33 -6.96 3.93
CA PRO A 245 -1.97 -7.33 4.30
C PRO A 245 -1.80 -7.52 5.81
N GLY A 246 -0.88 -8.40 6.22
CA GLY A 246 -0.61 -8.66 7.64
C GLY A 246 -1.67 -9.51 8.35
N THR A 247 -2.55 -10.17 7.59
CA THR A 247 -3.58 -11.06 8.14
C THR A 247 -3.30 -12.52 7.87
N THR A 248 -3.72 -13.39 8.79
CA THR A 248 -3.62 -14.85 8.68
C THR A 248 -4.96 -15.48 9.01
N VAL A 249 -5.25 -16.64 8.42
CA VAL A 249 -6.47 -17.40 8.71
C VAL A 249 -6.10 -18.80 9.18
N GLU A 250 -6.77 -19.23 10.24
CA GLU A 250 -6.59 -20.52 10.88
C GLU A 250 -7.95 -21.17 11.17
N ILE A 251 -8.01 -22.50 11.10
CA ILE A 251 -9.25 -23.23 11.35
C ILE A 251 -9.45 -23.40 12.86
N LEU A 252 -10.48 -22.76 13.40
CA LEU A 252 -10.96 -22.98 14.76
C LEU A 252 -11.80 -24.26 14.81
N HIS A 253 -11.51 -25.13 15.77
CA HIS A 253 -12.38 -26.27 16.08
C HIS A 253 -13.68 -25.74 16.68
N GLY A 254 -14.80 -26.45 16.50
CA GLY A 254 -16.10 -26.02 17.02
C GLY A 254 -16.19 -25.99 18.56
N ASP A 255 -15.14 -26.40 19.27
CA ASP A 255 -15.02 -26.27 20.74
C ASP A 255 -13.87 -25.32 21.14
N SER A 256 -13.30 -24.57 20.20
CA SER A 256 -12.17 -23.65 20.40
C SER A 256 -10.92 -24.24 21.06
N LYS A 257 -10.78 -25.57 21.21
CA LYS A 257 -9.66 -26.16 21.98
C LYS A 257 -8.28 -25.98 21.33
N ASN A 258 -8.22 -25.77 20.02
CA ASN A 258 -6.97 -25.62 19.29
C ASN A 258 -6.46 -24.17 19.23
N ILE A 259 -7.20 -23.18 19.76
CA ILE A 259 -6.88 -21.76 19.62
C ILE A 259 -5.48 -21.39 20.13
N ILE A 260 -4.98 -22.03 21.19
CA ILE A 260 -3.61 -21.79 21.69
C ILE A 260 -2.60 -22.16 20.62
N GLN A 261 -2.75 -23.32 19.98
CA GLN A 261 -1.84 -23.75 18.92
C GLN A 261 -1.94 -22.84 17.70
N LEU A 262 -3.14 -22.34 17.38
CA LEU A 262 -3.32 -21.39 16.28
C LEU A 262 -2.55 -20.09 16.53
N ILE A 263 -2.64 -19.54 17.74
CA ILE A 263 -1.92 -18.33 18.13
C ILE A 263 -0.41 -18.54 18.06
N ILE A 264 0.10 -19.67 18.57
CA ILE A 264 1.53 -20.03 18.50
C ILE A 264 1.99 -20.15 17.05
N ASN A 265 1.20 -20.82 16.20
CA ASN A 265 1.52 -20.98 14.77
C ASN A 265 1.52 -19.63 14.05
N ALA A 266 0.53 -18.77 14.32
CA ALA A 266 0.47 -17.43 13.76
C ALA A 266 1.65 -16.57 14.20
N TYR A 267 2.00 -16.59 15.49
CA TYR A 267 3.19 -15.93 16.03
C TYR A 267 4.46 -16.38 15.31
N ASN A 268 4.69 -17.70 15.22
CA ASN A 268 5.85 -18.25 14.53
C ASN A 268 5.86 -17.91 13.03
N SER A 269 4.70 -17.94 12.37
CA SER A 269 4.54 -17.59 10.95
C SER A 269 4.90 -16.12 10.68
N ILE A 270 4.39 -15.19 11.50
CA ILE A 270 4.71 -13.76 11.42
C ILE A 270 6.20 -13.53 11.65
N ARG A 271 6.77 -14.14 12.69
CA ARG A 271 8.19 -14.04 13.04
C ARG A 271 9.12 -14.72 12.02
N SER A 272 8.61 -15.65 11.23
CA SER A 272 9.38 -16.31 10.16
C SER A 272 9.52 -15.48 8.89
N LYS A 273 8.89 -14.30 8.83
CA LYS A 273 8.84 -13.47 7.63
C LYS A 273 9.25 -12.04 7.95
N VAL A 274 9.92 -11.41 6.99
CA VAL A 274 10.20 -9.97 6.99
C VAL A 274 9.83 -9.46 5.62
N GLU A 275 8.83 -8.60 5.53
CA GLU A 275 8.47 -7.87 4.32
C GLU A 275 8.59 -6.36 4.59
N LEU A 276 9.21 -5.62 3.68
CA LEU A 276 9.29 -4.17 3.76
C LEU A 276 8.09 -3.49 3.09
N SER A 277 7.48 -2.57 3.82
CA SER A 277 6.46 -1.64 3.33
C SER A 277 7.06 -0.24 3.16
N VAL A 278 6.57 0.50 2.17
CA VAL A 278 6.98 1.88 1.88
C VAL A 278 5.81 2.81 2.20
N TRP A 279 6.08 3.86 2.95
CA TRP A 279 5.10 4.87 3.36
C TRP A 279 5.56 6.25 2.89
N ASP A 280 4.59 7.08 2.49
CA ASP A 280 4.80 8.47 2.07
C ASP A 280 5.82 8.62 0.93
N GLN A 281 5.82 7.70 -0.04
CA GLN A 281 6.72 7.74 -1.18
C GLN A 281 6.39 8.93 -2.10
N PRO A 282 7.34 9.85 -2.37
CA PRO A 282 7.19 10.91 -3.37
C PRO A 282 6.96 10.35 -4.77
N GLU A 283 6.08 11.00 -5.55
CA GLU A 283 5.73 10.57 -6.91
C GLU A 283 6.92 10.58 -7.87
N ASP A 284 7.90 11.46 -7.65
CA ASP A 284 9.10 11.65 -8.44
C ASP A 284 10.23 10.66 -8.10
N LEU A 285 10.01 9.72 -7.17
CA LEU A 285 10.98 8.67 -6.82
C LEU A 285 10.57 7.29 -7.31
N ASN A 286 11.56 6.55 -7.80
CA ASN A 286 11.48 5.11 -8.03
C ASN A 286 12.28 4.37 -6.95
N LEU A 287 11.71 3.29 -6.42
CA LEU A 287 12.35 2.41 -5.44
C LEU A 287 12.49 1.00 -6.00
N PHE A 288 13.70 0.47 -5.92
CA PHE A 288 14.02 -0.92 -6.30
C PHE A 288 14.56 -1.67 -5.09
N PHE A 289 14.13 -2.91 -4.93
CA PHE A 289 14.48 -3.74 -3.79
C PHE A 289 15.17 -5.02 -4.26
N THR A 290 16.26 -5.36 -3.59
CA THR A 290 16.89 -6.67 -3.69
C THR A 290 16.97 -7.24 -2.28
N ALA A 291 16.40 -8.44 -2.07
CA ALA A 291 16.43 -9.11 -0.78
C ALA A 291 17.53 -10.17 -0.76
N THR A 292 18.32 -10.22 0.31
CA THR A 292 19.27 -11.29 0.59
C THR A 292 18.87 -11.97 1.90
N CYS A 293 18.40 -13.21 1.80
CA CYS A 293 17.88 -13.99 2.91
C CYS A 293 18.97 -14.95 3.46
N GLN A 294 18.59 -15.98 4.23
CA GLN A 294 19.55 -16.87 4.92
C GLN A 294 20.39 -17.76 3.99
N ASP A 295 19.92 -17.97 2.77
CA ASP A 295 20.65 -18.72 1.74
C ASP A 295 21.83 -17.95 1.14
N GLY A 296 21.98 -16.66 1.48
CA GLY A 296 23.01 -15.79 0.94
C GLY A 296 22.79 -15.44 -0.54
N VAL A 297 21.65 -15.83 -1.12
CA VAL A 297 21.29 -15.54 -2.50
C VAL A 297 20.56 -14.20 -2.54
N SER A 298 20.97 -13.34 -3.48
CA SER A 298 20.30 -12.07 -3.73
C SER A 298 19.14 -12.27 -4.71
N TYR A 299 17.95 -11.85 -4.30
CA TYR A 299 16.69 -11.93 -5.04
C TYR A 299 16.31 -10.53 -5.56
N PRO A 300 16.55 -10.22 -6.85
CA PRO A 300 16.19 -8.93 -7.42
C PRO A 300 14.67 -8.76 -7.48
N ASN A 301 14.20 -7.52 -7.32
CA ASN A 301 12.78 -7.13 -7.30
C ASN A 301 11.97 -7.80 -6.17
N GLN A 302 12.64 -8.24 -5.11
CA GLN A 302 12.03 -8.84 -3.95
C GLN A 302 12.29 -7.99 -2.72
N ARG A 303 11.24 -7.80 -1.91
CA ARG A 303 11.27 -7.02 -0.66
C ARG A 303 10.83 -7.85 0.56
N LYS A 304 10.84 -9.18 0.40
CA LYS A 304 10.40 -10.14 1.40
C LYS A 304 11.38 -11.31 1.56
N CYS A 305 11.61 -11.72 2.80
CA CYS A 305 12.28 -12.96 3.16
C CYS A 305 11.31 -13.82 4.00
N GLU A 306 11.34 -15.14 3.78
CA GLU A 306 10.50 -16.13 4.46
C GLU A 306 11.37 -17.24 5.06
N GLY A 307 10.84 -18.00 6.02
CA GLY A 307 11.54 -19.12 6.65
C GLY A 307 12.65 -18.70 7.63
N LEU A 308 12.60 -17.45 8.12
CA LEU A 308 13.55 -16.93 9.10
C LEU A 308 13.33 -17.56 10.47
N LYS A 309 14.41 -17.76 11.21
CA LYS A 309 14.40 -18.18 12.62
C LYS A 309 14.74 -17.01 13.53
N ILE A 310 14.50 -17.17 14.83
CA ILE A 310 14.90 -16.19 15.82
C ILE A 310 16.45 -16.09 15.79
N GLY A 311 16.97 -14.86 15.80
CA GLY A 311 18.39 -14.56 15.67
C GLY A 311 18.84 -14.24 14.24
N ASP A 312 18.12 -14.73 13.23
CA ASP A 312 18.43 -14.52 11.82
C ASP A 312 18.34 -13.04 11.40
N THR A 313 19.15 -12.66 10.42
CA THR A 313 19.18 -11.31 9.86
C THR A 313 18.90 -11.35 8.37
N ALA A 314 17.89 -10.61 7.92
CA ALA A 314 17.60 -10.36 6.51
C ALA A 314 18.25 -9.03 6.09
N SER A 315 18.87 -9.01 4.92
CA SER A 315 19.47 -7.80 4.34
C SER A 315 18.68 -7.38 3.10
N PHE A 316 18.43 -6.09 2.97
CA PHE A 316 17.72 -5.50 1.84
C PHE A 316 18.58 -4.39 1.26
N GLU A 317 18.86 -4.49 -0.02
CA GLU A 317 19.51 -3.43 -0.78
C GLU A 317 18.41 -2.61 -1.47
N VAL A 318 18.29 -1.36 -1.05
CA VAL A 318 17.26 -0.43 -1.53
C VAL A 318 17.93 0.60 -2.42
N SER A 319 17.52 0.62 -3.69
CA SER A 319 17.97 1.64 -4.62
C SER A 319 16.89 2.69 -4.84
N VAL A 320 17.28 3.96 -4.71
CA VAL A 320 16.43 5.13 -4.89
C VAL A 320 16.91 5.89 -6.13
N GLU A 321 15.98 6.19 -7.03
CA GLU A 321 16.24 6.92 -8.27
C GLU A 321 15.28 8.11 -8.37
N ALA A 322 15.81 9.30 -8.65
CA ALA A 322 15.01 10.51 -8.87
C ALA A 322 14.63 10.63 -10.35
N ARG A 323 13.33 10.63 -10.65
CA ARG A 323 12.81 10.77 -12.02
C ARG A 323 12.97 12.19 -12.56
N SER A 324 12.70 13.17 -11.69
CA SER A 324 12.69 14.57 -12.07
C SER A 324 12.98 15.45 -10.85
N CYS A 325 13.04 16.76 -11.08
CA CYS A 325 13.16 17.75 -10.02
C CYS A 325 11.77 18.16 -9.54
N PRO A 326 11.44 17.98 -8.25
CA PRO A 326 10.14 18.41 -7.74
C PRO A 326 10.02 19.94 -7.76
N GLY A 327 8.81 20.43 -8.08
CA GLY A 327 8.53 21.87 -8.16
C GLY A 327 8.35 22.58 -6.81
N LYS A 328 8.10 21.84 -5.72
CA LYS A 328 7.97 22.34 -4.34
C LYS A 328 8.86 21.53 -3.40
N HIS A 329 9.56 22.25 -2.51
CA HIS A 329 10.48 21.75 -1.48
C HIS A 329 11.56 20.79 -1.99
N THR A 330 12.82 21.19 -1.85
CA THR A 330 14.00 20.40 -2.22
C THR A 330 14.24 19.20 -1.30
N GLU A 331 13.53 19.11 -0.17
CA GLU A 331 13.62 18.03 0.80
C GLU A 331 12.28 17.30 0.91
N GLN A 332 12.32 16.00 0.65
CA GLN A 332 11.20 15.08 0.80
C GLN A 332 11.60 13.96 1.75
N MET A 333 10.61 13.25 2.29
CA MET A 333 10.85 12.12 3.20
C MET A 333 9.91 10.98 2.87
N PHE A 334 10.43 9.76 2.95
CA PHE A 334 9.60 8.55 2.97
C PHE A 334 10.11 7.61 4.07
N THR A 335 9.27 6.65 4.46
CA THR A 335 9.60 5.71 5.53
C THR A 335 9.55 4.26 5.04
N LEU A 336 10.57 3.48 5.37
CA LEU A 336 10.58 2.04 5.19
C LEU A 336 10.25 1.36 6.52
N ARG A 337 9.29 0.43 6.52
CA ARG A 337 8.86 -0.31 7.72
C ARG A 337 8.74 -1.80 7.45
N PRO A 338 9.39 -2.67 8.24
CA PRO A 338 9.10 -4.10 8.20
C PRO A 338 7.68 -4.34 8.74
N VAL A 339 6.85 -5.05 7.98
CA VAL A 339 5.46 -5.35 8.35
C VAL A 339 5.46 -6.15 9.66
N GLY A 340 4.67 -5.69 10.65
CA GLY A 340 4.57 -6.33 11.95
C GLY A 340 5.62 -5.84 12.97
N PHE A 341 6.55 -4.97 12.58
CA PHE A 341 7.56 -4.39 13.46
C PHE A 341 7.35 -2.88 13.61
N ARG A 342 7.70 -2.35 14.79
CA ARG A 342 7.65 -0.89 15.00
C ARG A 342 8.83 -0.17 14.36
N ASP A 343 10.02 -0.76 14.37
CA ASP A 343 11.21 -0.10 13.84
C ASP A 343 10.98 0.40 12.42
N SER A 344 11.43 1.61 12.14
CA SER A 344 11.35 2.21 10.83
C SER A 344 12.68 2.84 10.45
N LEU A 345 12.91 2.94 9.15
CA LEU A 345 13.98 3.73 8.57
C LEU A 345 13.37 4.96 7.91
N GLU A 346 13.69 6.14 8.43
CA GLU A 346 13.38 7.41 7.80
C GLU A 346 14.43 7.74 6.73
N VAL A 347 13.98 7.99 5.51
CA VAL A 347 14.86 8.36 4.39
C VAL A 347 14.57 9.78 3.97
N ARG A 348 15.50 10.70 4.25
CA ARG A 348 15.47 12.08 3.78
C ARG A 348 16.08 12.16 2.39
N VAL A 349 15.36 12.75 1.45
CA VAL A 349 15.78 12.87 0.06
C VAL A 349 15.97 14.34 -0.28
N THR A 350 17.18 14.70 -0.69
CA THR A 350 17.52 16.05 -1.17
C THR A 350 17.77 16.02 -2.67
N TYR A 351 17.07 16.88 -3.42
CA TYR A 351 17.17 16.95 -4.87
C TYR A 351 18.14 18.04 -5.32
N ASN A 352 19.23 17.64 -5.95
CA ASN A 352 20.26 18.54 -6.48
C ASN A 352 19.95 18.93 -7.92
N CYS A 353 19.01 19.85 -8.06
CA CYS A 353 18.49 20.31 -9.34
C CYS A 353 19.22 21.51 -9.94
N LYS A 354 19.95 22.25 -9.11
CA LYS A 354 20.66 23.46 -9.52
C LYS A 354 22.15 23.21 -9.56
N CYS A 355 22.81 23.78 -10.56
CA CYS A 355 24.26 23.76 -10.65
C CYS A 355 24.83 24.82 -9.69
N GLY A 356 25.98 24.56 -9.07
CA GLY A 356 26.63 25.56 -8.19
C GLY A 356 26.99 26.86 -8.91
N CYS A 357 27.28 26.79 -10.22
CA CYS A 357 27.59 27.95 -11.06
C CYS A 357 26.38 28.84 -11.37
N SER A 358 25.14 28.37 -11.12
CA SER A 358 23.91 29.14 -11.37
C SER A 358 23.76 30.34 -10.43
N ALA A 359 24.54 30.41 -9.35
CA ALA A 359 24.50 31.52 -8.40
C ALA A 359 25.28 32.77 -8.87
N GLY A 360 26.22 32.61 -9.81
CA GLY A 360 27.08 33.68 -10.32
C GLY A 360 26.59 34.24 -11.66
N LEU A 361 25.35 34.70 -11.69
CA LEU A 361 24.74 35.29 -12.90
C LEU A 361 25.39 36.66 -13.19
N GLU A 362 25.96 36.83 -14.38
CA GLU A 362 26.43 38.14 -14.85
C GLU A 362 25.43 38.66 -15.89
N GLN A 363 24.52 39.52 -15.45
CA GLN A 363 23.56 40.18 -16.35
C GLN A 363 24.28 41.14 -17.30
N ASP A 364 23.78 41.22 -18.53
CA ASP A 364 24.33 42.05 -19.61
C ASP A 364 25.85 41.89 -19.75
N SER A 365 26.31 40.64 -19.65
CA SER A 365 27.74 40.32 -19.63
C SER A 365 28.39 40.78 -20.93
N PRO A 366 29.57 41.41 -20.89
CA PRO A 366 30.38 41.69 -22.08
C PRO A 366 30.73 40.41 -22.86
N ARG A 367 30.74 39.25 -22.20
CA ARG A 367 30.96 37.94 -22.84
C ARG A 367 29.79 37.50 -23.72
N CYS A 368 28.61 38.04 -23.46
CA CYS A 368 27.37 37.85 -24.21
C CYS A 368 27.00 39.09 -25.03
N SER A 369 28.01 39.82 -25.50
CA SER A 369 27.85 41.04 -26.32
C SER A 369 27.01 42.14 -25.65
N GLY A 370 26.84 42.10 -24.32
CA GLY A 370 25.95 43.00 -23.58
C GLY A 370 24.45 42.73 -23.77
N ASN A 371 24.08 41.67 -24.50
CA ASN A 371 22.70 41.37 -24.90
C ASN A 371 22.19 40.06 -24.29
N GLY A 372 22.74 39.64 -23.14
CA GLY A 372 22.35 38.42 -22.48
C GLY A 372 23.01 38.23 -21.12
N THR A 373 22.53 37.23 -20.39
CA THR A 373 23.06 36.85 -19.08
C THR A 373 24.07 35.72 -19.23
N TYR A 374 25.27 35.88 -18.67
CA TYR A 374 26.27 34.82 -18.66
C TYR A 374 26.05 33.90 -17.45
N VAL A 375 25.79 32.62 -17.73
CA VAL A 375 25.47 31.59 -16.73
C VAL A 375 26.25 30.32 -17.03
N CYS A 376 27.04 29.84 -16.06
CA CYS A 376 27.73 28.54 -16.15
C CYS A 376 28.59 28.33 -17.42
N GLY A 377 29.14 29.40 -18.01
CA GLY A 377 29.96 29.29 -19.23
C GLY A 377 29.21 29.57 -20.53
N LEU A 378 27.88 29.74 -20.47
CA LEU A 378 26.98 29.94 -21.60
C LEU A 378 26.29 31.31 -21.50
N CYS A 379 25.77 31.79 -22.63
CA CYS A 379 24.99 33.02 -22.69
C CYS A 379 23.50 32.69 -22.86
N GLU A 380 22.68 33.15 -21.92
CA GLU A 380 21.23 33.20 -22.06
C GLU A 380 20.85 34.56 -22.67
N CYS A 381 20.57 34.57 -23.97
CA CYS A 381 20.31 35.80 -24.71
C CYS A 381 18.97 36.44 -24.34
N ASN A 382 18.95 37.77 -24.34
CA ASN A 382 17.73 38.55 -24.21
C ASN A 382 16.79 38.25 -25.41
N PRO A 383 15.47 38.47 -25.27
CA PRO A 383 14.53 38.29 -26.38
C PRO A 383 15.00 39.00 -27.65
N SER A 384 14.89 38.32 -28.79
CA SER A 384 15.34 38.77 -30.12
C SER A 384 16.85 38.78 -30.39
N TYR A 385 17.67 38.25 -29.49
CA TYR A 385 19.09 37.98 -29.75
C TYR A 385 19.39 36.48 -29.79
N LEU A 386 20.26 36.08 -30.72
CA LEU A 386 20.61 34.69 -30.99
C LEU A 386 22.13 34.53 -31.14
N GLY A 387 22.61 33.28 -31.08
CA GLY A 387 24.02 32.94 -31.20
C GLY A 387 24.68 32.63 -29.86
N THR A 388 25.85 32.00 -29.91
CA THR A 388 26.55 31.50 -28.71
C THR A 388 26.99 32.60 -27.74
N ARG A 389 27.05 33.85 -28.21
CA ARG A 389 27.40 35.06 -27.45
C ARG A 389 26.39 36.19 -27.67
N CYS A 390 25.17 35.87 -28.11
CA CYS A 390 24.10 36.85 -28.36
C CYS A 390 24.52 37.94 -29.36
N GLU A 391 25.32 37.55 -30.36
CA GLU A 391 25.93 38.44 -31.34
C GLU A 391 25.00 38.83 -32.49
N CYS A 392 23.92 38.06 -32.72
CA CYS A 392 22.99 38.25 -33.83
C CYS A 392 21.64 38.76 -33.35
N GLN A 393 21.01 39.61 -34.16
CA GLN A 393 19.60 39.98 -33.99
C GLN A 393 18.68 39.07 -34.84
N GLU A 394 17.53 38.71 -34.29
CA GLU A 394 16.51 37.90 -34.97
C GLU A 394 16.10 38.55 -36.32
N GLY A 395 16.27 37.81 -37.42
CA GLY A 395 16.01 38.30 -38.78
C GLY A 395 17.24 38.79 -39.58
N GLU A 396 18.45 38.80 -39.00
CA GLU A 396 19.67 39.09 -39.75
C GLU A 396 20.11 37.91 -40.64
N ASN A 397 19.97 38.07 -41.95
CA ASN A 397 20.30 37.06 -42.96
C ASN A 397 21.81 37.03 -43.26
N GLN A 398 22.58 36.24 -42.50
CA GLN A 398 23.94 35.87 -42.91
C GLN A 398 23.93 34.54 -43.65
N SER A 399 24.00 34.62 -44.99
CA SER A 399 23.99 33.51 -45.95
C SER A 399 25.16 32.52 -45.85
N GLY A 400 26.09 32.70 -44.90
CA GLY A 400 27.35 31.97 -44.82
C GLY A 400 27.34 30.66 -44.01
N TYR A 401 26.33 30.39 -43.17
CA TYR A 401 26.45 29.38 -42.10
C TYR A 401 25.31 28.35 -42.00
N GLN A 402 24.52 28.15 -43.05
CA GLN A 402 23.38 27.21 -43.04
C GLN A 402 23.78 25.75 -42.77
N ASN A 403 25.02 25.34 -43.06
CA ASN A 403 25.48 23.96 -42.86
C ASN A 403 25.58 23.56 -41.37
N LEU A 404 25.70 24.53 -40.44
CA LEU A 404 25.78 24.27 -39.01
C LEU A 404 24.43 23.92 -38.37
N CYS A 405 23.31 24.18 -39.06
CA CYS A 405 21.95 23.82 -38.64
C CYS A 405 21.49 22.46 -39.21
N ARG A 406 22.43 21.62 -39.65
CA ARG A 406 22.14 20.34 -40.29
C ARG A 406 22.82 19.20 -39.53
N GLU A 407 22.03 18.20 -39.14
CA GLU A 407 22.51 17.00 -38.44
C GLU A 407 23.56 16.23 -39.27
N ALA A 408 23.26 15.99 -40.54
CA ALA A 408 24.14 15.28 -41.48
C ALA A 408 23.89 15.72 -42.93
N GLU A 409 24.87 15.51 -43.80
CA GLU A 409 24.76 15.85 -45.21
C GLU A 409 23.57 15.12 -45.86
N GLY A 410 22.71 15.85 -46.58
CA GLY A 410 21.47 15.33 -47.17
C GLY A 410 20.21 15.38 -46.27
N LYS A 411 20.32 15.63 -44.95
CA LYS A 411 19.16 15.86 -44.05
C LYS A 411 18.63 17.30 -44.19
N PRO A 412 17.33 17.59 -44.02
CA PRO A 412 16.82 18.96 -44.06
C PRO A 412 17.41 19.83 -42.94
N LEU A 413 17.46 21.16 -43.15
CA LEU A 413 17.85 22.12 -42.11
C LEU A 413 16.87 22.03 -40.94
N CYS A 414 17.39 22.02 -39.71
CA CYS A 414 16.60 21.93 -38.47
C CYS A 414 15.53 20.82 -38.50
N SER A 415 15.88 19.68 -39.12
CA SER A 415 14.98 18.53 -39.29
C SER A 415 13.64 18.86 -39.99
N GLY A 416 13.55 20.01 -40.67
CA GLY A 416 12.30 20.55 -41.23
C GLY A 416 11.28 21.04 -40.21
N ARG A 417 11.66 21.13 -38.92
CA ARG A 417 10.79 21.51 -37.80
C ARG A 417 11.22 22.83 -37.13
N GLY A 418 11.97 23.64 -37.85
CA GLY A 418 12.43 24.95 -37.38
C GLY A 418 13.09 25.76 -38.48
N GLU A 419 13.49 26.98 -38.14
CA GLU A 419 14.22 27.89 -39.01
C GLU A 419 15.66 28.05 -38.52
N CYS A 420 16.63 28.05 -39.43
CA CYS A 420 18.03 28.25 -39.10
C CYS A 420 18.36 29.74 -39.12
N SER A 421 18.62 30.31 -37.94
CA SER A 421 19.03 31.71 -37.77
C SER A 421 20.32 31.77 -36.95
N CYS A 422 21.31 32.52 -37.42
CA CYS A 422 22.60 32.67 -36.74
C CYS A 422 23.27 31.32 -36.36
N SER A 423 23.26 30.34 -37.26
CA SER A 423 23.83 29.00 -37.05
C SER A 423 23.18 28.17 -35.94
N GLN A 424 21.98 28.55 -35.50
CA GLN A 424 21.19 27.82 -34.50
C GLN A 424 19.77 27.59 -35.03
N CYS A 425 19.17 26.46 -34.65
CA CYS A 425 17.81 26.15 -35.02
C CYS A 425 16.81 26.74 -34.02
N SER A 426 15.86 27.53 -34.53
CA SER A 426 14.67 27.96 -33.81
C SER A 426 13.51 27.02 -34.14
N CYS A 427 13.11 26.18 -33.19
CA CYS A 427 12.09 25.16 -33.42
C CYS A 427 10.68 25.75 -33.43
N PHE A 428 9.82 25.27 -34.33
CA PHE A 428 8.44 25.72 -34.41
C PHE A 428 7.63 25.31 -33.18
N GLU A 429 6.69 26.16 -32.79
CA GLU A 429 5.69 25.83 -31.78
C GLU A 429 4.73 24.74 -32.30
N SER A 430 4.27 23.88 -31.41
CA SER A 430 3.34 22.81 -31.74
C SER A 430 2.20 22.74 -30.73
N GLU A 431 0.97 22.57 -31.21
CA GLU A 431 -0.21 22.36 -30.34
C GLU A 431 -0.16 21.03 -29.57
N PHE A 432 0.66 20.08 -30.04
CA PHE A 432 0.78 18.75 -29.43
C PHE A 432 1.85 18.68 -28.33
N GLY A 433 2.74 19.67 -28.23
CA GLY A 433 3.79 19.73 -27.22
C GLY A 433 5.01 20.53 -27.67
N LYS A 434 6.19 20.19 -27.16
CA LYS A 434 7.45 20.90 -27.41
C LYS A 434 8.34 20.12 -28.37
N ILE A 435 8.85 20.83 -29.38
CA ILE A 435 9.93 20.38 -30.27
C ILE A 435 11.23 21.02 -29.74
N TYR A 436 12.29 20.23 -29.62
CA TYR A 436 13.56 20.66 -29.03
C TYR A 436 14.74 19.88 -29.61
N GLY A 437 15.95 20.21 -29.15
CA GLY A 437 17.20 19.65 -29.64
C GLY A 437 17.95 20.64 -30.53
N PRO A 438 19.28 20.48 -30.70
CA PRO A 438 20.12 21.37 -31.50
C PRO A 438 19.67 21.52 -32.96
N PHE A 439 18.98 20.50 -33.51
CA PHE A 439 18.48 20.47 -34.88
C PHE A 439 16.95 20.27 -34.94
N CYS A 440 16.22 20.56 -33.86
CA CYS A 440 14.77 20.35 -33.74
C CYS A 440 14.32 18.90 -34.05
N GLU A 441 15.17 17.95 -33.70
CA GLU A 441 15.01 16.52 -33.99
C GLU A 441 14.17 15.80 -32.93
N CYS A 442 14.08 16.35 -31.72
CA CYS A 442 13.36 15.76 -30.59
C CYS A 442 11.99 16.40 -30.40
N ASP A 443 11.06 15.62 -29.88
CA ASP A 443 9.76 16.10 -29.42
C ASP A 443 9.28 15.29 -28.21
N ASN A 444 8.28 15.81 -27.50
CA ASN A 444 7.72 15.18 -26.31
C ASN A 444 6.31 14.59 -26.52
N PHE A 445 5.93 14.25 -27.76
CA PHE A 445 4.56 13.79 -28.06
C PHE A 445 4.47 12.63 -29.05
N SER A 446 5.56 12.27 -29.74
CA SER A 446 5.57 11.22 -30.78
C SER A 446 5.86 9.81 -30.27
N CYS A 447 5.95 9.59 -28.96
CA CYS A 447 6.16 8.25 -28.42
C CYS A 447 4.95 7.31 -28.66
N ALA A 448 5.16 6.01 -28.49
CA ALA A 448 4.11 5.01 -28.67
C ALA A 448 2.95 5.22 -27.68
N ARG A 449 1.73 4.97 -28.15
CA ARG A 449 0.51 5.06 -27.34
C ARG A 449 -0.09 3.69 -27.10
N ASN A 450 -0.62 3.49 -25.89
CA ASN A 450 -1.44 2.33 -25.56
C ASN A 450 -2.78 2.83 -25.06
N LYS A 451 -3.88 2.38 -25.70
CA LYS A 451 -5.25 2.85 -25.42
C LYS A 451 -5.37 4.39 -25.41
N GLY A 452 -4.68 5.06 -26.34
CA GLY A 452 -4.66 6.52 -26.47
C GLY A 452 -3.70 7.26 -25.53
N VAL A 453 -3.19 6.60 -24.49
CA VAL A 453 -2.26 7.19 -23.51
C VAL A 453 -0.81 7.05 -23.97
N LEU A 454 -0.07 8.15 -23.98
CA LEU A 454 1.34 8.22 -24.37
C LEU A 454 2.19 7.44 -23.35
N CYS A 455 2.97 6.46 -23.81
CA CYS A 455 3.76 5.55 -22.98
C CYS A 455 2.99 4.90 -21.80
N SER A 456 1.67 4.74 -21.90
CA SER A 456 0.82 4.25 -20.79
C SER A 456 1.00 5.07 -19.48
N ASP A 457 1.21 6.38 -19.57
CA ASP A 457 1.51 7.30 -18.44
C ASP A 457 2.83 7.03 -17.71
N LEU A 458 3.72 6.20 -18.28
CA LEU A 458 5.09 5.99 -17.80
C LEU A 458 6.11 6.93 -18.46
N TYR A 459 5.63 8.07 -18.98
CA TYR A 459 6.32 8.93 -19.95
C TYR A 459 7.68 9.48 -19.48
N GLU A 460 7.89 9.65 -18.17
CA GLU A 460 9.13 10.23 -17.64
C GLU A 460 10.34 9.29 -17.64
N ILE A 461 10.17 7.99 -17.93
CA ILE A 461 11.26 6.99 -17.94
C ILE A 461 12.23 7.17 -19.13
N LEU A 462 11.90 8.02 -20.11
CA LEU A 462 12.63 8.10 -21.39
C LEU A 462 13.46 9.38 -21.60
N LYS A 463 13.48 10.32 -20.65
CA LYS A 463 14.27 11.56 -20.80
C LYS A 463 15.77 11.32 -20.95
N ASP A 464 16.28 10.17 -20.50
CA ASP A 464 17.71 9.85 -20.48
C ASP A 464 18.16 8.83 -21.54
N LYS A 465 17.29 8.54 -22.53
CA LYS A 465 17.68 7.75 -23.70
C LYS A 465 17.39 8.54 -24.97
N THR A 466 18.33 9.40 -25.33
CA THR A 466 18.64 9.74 -26.72
C THR A 466 19.00 8.46 -27.48
N ALA A 467 17.98 7.69 -27.85
CA ALA A 467 18.03 6.60 -28.79
C ALA A 467 16.59 6.27 -29.22
N CYS A 468 16.02 7.11 -30.08
CA CYS A 468 15.11 6.61 -31.12
C CYS A 468 15.95 5.76 -32.11
N TRP A 469 16.43 4.61 -31.66
CA TRP A 469 16.93 3.55 -32.54
C TRP A 469 16.24 2.24 -32.17
N GLU A 470 15.57 1.67 -33.18
CA GLU A 470 14.95 0.35 -33.24
C GLU A 470 14.36 -0.17 -31.93
N ALA A 471 13.13 0.29 -31.65
CA ALA A 471 12.26 -0.30 -30.65
C ALA A 471 12.00 -1.79 -30.95
N THR A 472 12.85 -2.66 -30.43
CA THR A 472 12.55 -4.09 -30.21
C THR A 472 11.73 -4.32 -28.92
N TRP A 473 11.37 -3.27 -28.19
CA TRP A 473 10.44 -3.35 -27.06
C TRP A 473 9.02 -3.03 -27.54
N ARG A 474 8.39 -4.02 -28.19
CA ARG A 474 6.95 -4.00 -28.47
C ARG A 474 6.21 -3.82 -27.14
N THR A 475 5.45 -2.71 -27.07
CA THR A 475 4.36 -2.41 -26.13
C THR A 475 4.72 -2.45 -24.64
N CYS A 476 4.79 -1.27 -24.02
CA CYS A 476 4.73 -1.11 -22.57
C CYS A 476 3.38 -1.60 -22.00
N VAL A 477 3.30 -2.91 -21.76
CA VAL A 477 2.44 -3.58 -20.79
C VAL A 477 3.21 -4.82 -20.30
N VAL A 478 3.84 -4.73 -19.13
CA VAL A 478 4.23 -5.94 -18.38
C VAL A 478 3.39 -5.97 -17.10
N PRO A 479 2.33 -6.79 -17.03
CA PRO A 479 1.69 -7.09 -15.77
C PRO A 479 2.67 -7.96 -14.95
N ARG A 480 2.79 -7.69 -13.64
CA ARG A 480 3.44 -8.61 -12.69
C ARG A 480 2.75 -9.98 -12.78
N SER A 481 3.39 -10.97 -13.38
CA SER A 481 2.92 -12.36 -13.36
C SER A 481 3.32 -13.05 -12.06
N LYS A 482 2.38 -13.79 -11.47
CA LYS A 482 2.57 -14.69 -10.33
C LYS A 482 3.57 -15.82 -10.69
N PRO A 483 4.33 -16.37 -9.73
CA PRO A 483 5.23 -17.50 -9.99
C PRO A 483 4.43 -18.82 -9.96
N GLY A 484 4.63 -19.68 -10.96
CA GLY A 484 4.08 -21.03 -10.97
C GLY A 484 4.29 -21.83 -12.27
N SER A 485 5.27 -22.73 -12.23
CA SER A 485 5.48 -23.96 -13.03
C SER A 485 5.72 -23.92 -14.55
N GLY A 486 6.93 -24.34 -14.94
CA GLY A 486 7.13 -25.53 -15.80
C GLY A 486 7.19 -25.36 -17.32
N ASN A 487 8.42 -25.44 -17.85
CA ASN A 487 8.87 -25.99 -19.15
C ASN A 487 8.16 -25.63 -20.47
N GLY A 488 8.97 -25.16 -21.44
CA GLY A 488 8.75 -25.41 -22.87
C GLY A 488 8.69 -24.16 -23.74
N ALA A 489 9.83 -23.79 -24.33
CA ALA A 489 9.87 -22.84 -25.43
C ALA A 489 9.17 -23.44 -26.66
N PHE A 490 8.13 -22.78 -27.18
CA PHE A 490 7.67 -22.97 -28.56
C PHE A 490 7.25 -21.62 -29.16
N LEU A 491 7.99 -21.23 -30.19
CA LEU A 491 7.67 -20.17 -31.14
C LEU A 491 6.49 -20.60 -32.01
N LEU A 492 5.45 -19.76 -32.15
CA LEU A 492 4.48 -19.84 -33.24
C LEU A 492 4.07 -18.42 -33.68
N PRO A 493 4.07 -18.11 -34.99
CA PRO A 493 3.78 -16.78 -35.52
C PRO A 493 2.26 -16.58 -35.68
N VAL A 494 1.74 -15.43 -35.24
CA VAL A 494 0.36 -15.03 -35.51
C VAL A 494 0.32 -14.22 -36.80
N LEU A 495 -0.24 -14.81 -37.85
CA LEU A 495 -0.67 -14.13 -39.07
C LEU A 495 -1.75 -13.10 -38.75
N THR A 496 -1.56 -11.90 -39.28
CA THR A 496 -2.57 -10.85 -39.39
C THR A 496 -3.70 -11.26 -40.34
N ALA A 497 -4.93 -11.29 -39.84
CA ALA A 497 -6.14 -11.28 -40.66
C ALA A 497 -6.92 -10.00 -40.38
N GLN A 498 -6.94 -9.09 -41.35
CA GLN A 498 -7.85 -7.95 -41.41
C GLN A 498 -9.28 -8.48 -41.58
N ILE A 499 -10.21 -8.04 -40.73
CA ILE A 499 -11.65 -8.19 -40.96
C ILE A 499 -12.24 -6.79 -41.08
N SER A 500 -12.57 -6.42 -42.31
CA SER A 500 -13.36 -5.26 -42.70
C SER A 500 -14.84 -5.54 -42.45
N PHE A 501 -15.52 -4.64 -41.75
CA PHE A 501 -16.98 -4.62 -41.62
C PHE A 501 -17.60 -4.01 -42.89
N SER A 502 -18.56 -4.71 -43.50
CA SER A 502 -19.52 -4.13 -44.43
C SER A 502 -20.91 -4.76 -44.22
N GLU A 503 -21.91 -3.92 -44.41
CA GLU A 503 -23.30 -4.03 -43.96
C GLU A 503 -24.12 -5.18 -44.57
N THR A 504 -25.09 -5.63 -43.77
CA THR A 504 -26.28 -6.49 -44.02
C THR A 504 -27.05 -6.17 -45.32
N PRO A 505 -27.88 -7.08 -45.93
CA PRO A 505 -29.10 -7.59 -45.24
C PRO A 505 -29.80 -8.91 -45.72
N TYR A 506 -30.83 -9.28 -44.92
CA TYR A 506 -32.03 -10.11 -45.18
C TYR A 506 -31.92 -11.59 -45.62
N ALA A 507 -32.53 -12.49 -44.81
CA ALA A 507 -33.61 -13.44 -45.18
C ALA A 507 -33.58 -14.71 -44.27
N THR A 508 -34.46 -14.85 -43.27
CA THR A 508 -35.71 -15.67 -43.22
C THR A 508 -35.58 -17.21 -43.29
N ILE A 509 -36.12 -17.86 -42.22
CA ILE A 509 -36.91 -19.14 -42.18
C ILE A 509 -36.08 -20.45 -42.31
N GLN A 510 -36.18 -21.51 -41.50
CA GLN A 510 -37.29 -22.22 -40.80
C GLN A 510 -36.64 -23.03 -39.64
N GLN A 511 -37.23 -23.29 -38.46
CA GLN A 511 -38.56 -23.82 -38.10
C GLN A 511 -39.05 -23.19 -36.79
#